data_AF-A0A819HKR9-F1
#
_entry.id   AF-A0A819HKR9-F1
#
_cell.length_a   1.000
_cell.length_b   1.000
_cell.length_c   1.000
_cell.angle_alpha   90.00
_cell.angle_beta   90.00
_cell.angle_gamma   90.00
#
_symmetry.space_group_name_H-M   'P 1'
#
loop_
_entity.id
_entity.type
_entity.pdbx_description
1 polymer ?
#
loop_
_entity_poly.entity_id
_entity_poly.type
_entity_poly.pdbx_seq_one_letter_code
_entity_poly.pdbx_strand_id
1 'polypeptide(L)'
;MDAWGNTLSPYWQARGAAFLMGSPFSFSGWNTSTWIGFLPISVAPVSSNSCVKAYPELFRRMCDDPGPECEMIYAHKCVGAWNYIRNQILQETRSALERWAQLNNETIPMFTPSEMVMYDRCSEETTIEHSEYGPIGFSAFKCIPKTVTVLYHVYDKAQTTFFCDVLRREQTKYLKTIRPDLIIINSPGSIWQDFAKLVYAPYVLVIYAGSSFAMWASLANVGHVWIPPLYGGMTPDVGSNYHWINTPVLNLSIGKKFNFTKPRDISGANKLIEWLRNA
;
A
#
# COMPACT_ATOMS: atom_id res chain seq x y z
N MET A 1 8.35 -0.99 8.82
CA MET A 1 8.22 -0.42 7.45
C MET A 1 7.39 0.89 7.35
N ASP A 2 6.68 1.34 8.39
CA ASP A 2 5.65 2.40 8.24
C ASP A 2 6.14 3.84 8.21
N ALA A 3 7.41 4.08 8.56
CA ALA A 3 7.99 5.42 8.56
C ALA A 3 7.82 6.10 7.20
N TRP A 4 8.07 5.39 6.09
CA TRP A 4 7.89 5.97 4.75
C TRP A 4 6.44 6.25 4.41
N GLY A 5 5.52 5.34 4.73
CA GLY A 5 4.12 5.55 4.40
C GLY A 5 3.53 6.79 5.10
N ASN A 6 3.87 6.97 6.38
CA ASN A 6 3.46 8.16 7.13
C ASN A 6 4.20 9.42 6.66
N THR A 7 5.46 9.30 6.24
CA THR A 7 6.28 10.41 5.73
C THR A 7 5.79 10.93 4.37
N LEU A 8 5.38 10.02 3.47
CA LEU A 8 4.89 10.35 2.13
C LEU A 8 3.49 10.96 2.16
N SER A 9 2.69 10.67 3.19
CA SER A 9 1.29 11.12 3.27
C SER A 9 1.11 12.63 3.24
N PRO A 10 1.71 13.42 4.16
CA PRO A 10 1.58 14.87 4.12
C PRO A 10 2.25 15.48 2.88
N TYR A 11 3.33 14.87 2.39
CA TYR A 11 4.01 15.34 1.18
C TYR A 11 3.11 15.26 -0.06
N TRP A 12 2.56 14.07 -0.36
CA TRP A 12 1.71 13.90 -1.54
C TRP A 12 0.39 14.65 -1.42
N GLN A 13 -0.16 14.75 -0.21
CA GLN A 13 -1.34 15.56 0.02
C GLN A 13 -1.07 17.05 -0.23
N ALA A 14 0.02 17.62 0.30
CA ALA A 14 0.40 19.00 0.05
C ALA A 14 0.73 19.25 -1.43
N ARG A 15 1.42 18.30 -2.07
CA ARG A 15 1.74 18.34 -3.51
C ARG A 15 0.46 18.36 -4.35
N GLY A 16 -0.51 17.52 -4.02
CA GLY A 16 -1.81 17.48 -4.67
C GLY A 16 -2.59 18.78 -4.46
N ALA A 17 -2.61 19.31 -3.24
CA ALA A 17 -3.27 20.57 -2.94
C ALA A 17 -2.70 21.75 -3.75
N ALA A 18 -1.37 21.86 -3.80
CA ALA A 18 -0.69 22.88 -4.61
C ALA A 18 -1.04 22.73 -6.11
N PHE A 19 -1.06 21.50 -6.62
CA PHE A 19 -1.48 21.21 -7.99
C PHE A 19 -2.91 21.67 -8.28
N LEU A 20 -3.87 21.33 -7.42
CA LEU A 20 -5.28 21.73 -7.59
C LEU A 20 -5.46 23.24 -7.54
N MET A 21 -4.69 23.95 -6.72
CA MET A 21 -4.73 25.42 -6.65
C MET A 21 -3.97 26.11 -7.80
N GLY A 22 -3.18 25.38 -8.58
CA GLY A 22 -2.25 25.98 -9.55
C GLY A 22 -1.11 26.76 -8.89
N SER A 23 -0.82 26.48 -7.62
CA SER A 23 0.21 27.17 -6.84
C SER A 23 1.57 26.47 -6.97
N PRO A 24 2.69 27.19 -6.77
CA PRO A 24 3.98 26.54 -6.58
C PRO A 24 3.94 25.60 -5.37
N PHE A 25 4.72 24.54 -5.44
CA PHE A 25 4.95 23.63 -4.33
C PHE A 25 6.39 23.79 -3.82
N SER A 26 6.58 23.82 -2.51
CA SER A 26 7.90 23.78 -1.87
C SER A 26 7.86 22.93 -0.61
N PHE A 27 8.92 22.16 -0.36
CA PHE A 27 9.06 21.27 0.78
C PHE A 27 10.52 21.25 1.25
N SER A 28 10.76 21.43 2.55
CA SER A 28 12.11 21.48 3.13
C SER A 28 12.46 20.27 4.00
N GLY A 29 11.59 19.26 4.07
CA GLY A 29 11.67 18.20 5.08
C GLY A 29 12.43 16.94 4.69
N TRP A 30 13.05 16.87 3.50
CA TRP A 30 13.73 15.65 3.08
C TRP A 30 15.17 15.58 3.56
N ASN A 31 15.50 14.49 4.24
CA ASN A 31 16.88 14.04 4.38
C ASN A 31 17.27 13.22 3.15
N THR A 32 18.43 13.49 2.55
CA THR A 32 18.98 12.74 1.42
C THR A 32 19.52 11.35 1.78
N SER A 33 19.38 10.93 3.03
CA SER A 33 19.81 9.61 3.52
C SER A 33 18.93 8.44 3.06
N THR A 34 17.82 8.70 2.36
CA THR A 34 16.95 7.67 1.76
C THR A 34 16.45 8.12 0.39
N TRP A 35 15.86 7.21 -0.38
CA TRP A 35 15.35 7.50 -1.73
C TRP A 35 14.34 8.65 -1.77
N ILE A 36 13.60 8.86 -0.68
CA ILE A 36 12.62 9.96 -0.53
C ILE A 36 13.30 11.32 -0.72
N GLY A 37 14.59 11.43 -0.37
CA GLY A 37 15.38 12.63 -0.60
C GLY A 37 15.59 13.03 -2.06
N PHE A 38 15.25 12.14 -3.01
CA PHE A 38 15.25 12.44 -4.43
C PHE A 38 13.89 12.86 -4.99
N LEU A 39 12.84 12.92 -4.16
CA LEU A 39 11.56 13.50 -4.55
C LEU A 39 11.68 15.02 -4.74
N PRO A 40 10.90 15.63 -5.65
CA PRO A 40 10.93 17.07 -5.87
C PRO A 40 10.62 17.88 -4.60
N ILE A 41 11.55 18.76 -4.22
CA ILE A 41 11.36 19.71 -3.11
C ILE A 41 10.78 21.06 -3.56
N SER A 42 10.74 21.30 -4.86
CA SER A 42 10.20 22.52 -5.44
C SER A 42 9.63 22.22 -6.81
N VAL A 43 8.40 22.66 -7.06
CA VAL A 43 7.77 22.57 -8.38
C VAL A 43 7.07 23.87 -8.72
N ALA A 44 7.29 24.33 -9.94
CA ALA A 44 6.64 25.51 -10.49
C ALA A 44 5.10 25.38 -10.49
N PRO A 45 4.37 26.50 -10.43
CA PRO A 45 2.92 26.48 -10.57
C PRO A 45 2.51 25.89 -11.93
N VAL A 46 1.35 25.22 -11.96
CA VAL A 46 0.73 24.77 -13.20
C VAL A 46 0.31 26.02 -13.98
N SER A 47 1.02 26.34 -15.07
CA SER A 47 0.76 27.57 -15.83
C SER A 47 -0.58 27.46 -16.58
N SER A 48 -1.27 28.59 -16.73
CA SER A 48 -2.51 28.71 -17.51
C SER A 48 -2.36 28.35 -19.00
N ASN A 49 -1.12 28.29 -19.50
CA ASN A 49 -0.78 27.89 -20.87
C ASN A 49 -0.36 26.41 -20.99
N SER A 50 -0.31 25.67 -19.89
CA SER A 50 -0.09 24.22 -19.95
C SER A 50 -1.40 23.50 -20.25
N CYS A 51 -1.34 22.34 -20.90
CA CYS A 51 -2.52 21.47 -21.10
C CYS A 51 -3.13 20.97 -19.78
N VAL A 52 -2.54 21.34 -18.64
CA VAL A 52 -2.97 21.00 -17.29
C VAL A 52 -3.57 22.28 -16.68
N LYS A 53 -4.85 22.24 -16.30
CA LYS A 53 -5.52 23.37 -15.64
C LYS A 53 -5.51 23.19 -14.13
N ALA A 54 -5.52 24.28 -13.38
CA ALA A 54 -5.87 24.26 -11.96
C ALA A 54 -7.35 23.87 -11.80
N TYR A 55 -7.69 23.26 -10.67
CA TYR A 55 -9.04 22.80 -10.32
C TYR A 55 -9.45 23.30 -8.92
N PRO A 56 -9.58 24.63 -8.72
CA PRO A 56 -9.85 25.22 -7.41
C PRO A 56 -11.18 24.74 -6.80
N GLU A 57 -12.16 24.35 -7.62
CA GLU A 57 -13.42 23.75 -7.18
C GLU A 57 -13.22 22.37 -6.54
N LEU A 58 -12.29 21.56 -7.06
CA LEU A 58 -11.95 20.26 -6.46
C LEU A 58 -11.18 20.44 -5.16
N PHE A 59 -10.30 21.45 -5.10
CA PHE A 59 -9.65 21.85 -3.85
C PHE A 59 -10.67 22.28 -2.80
N ARG A 60 -11.64 23.13 -3.17
CA ARG A 60 -12.69 23.59 -2.26
C ARG A 60 -13.55 22.43 -1.74
N ARG A 61 -13.98 21.51 -2.63
CA ARG A 61 -14.71 20.29 -2.22
C ARG A 61 -13.93 19.44 -1.22
N MET A 62 -12.62 19.29 -1.40
CA MET A 62 -11.79 18.57 -0.44
C MET A 62 -11.76 19.27 0.93
N CYS A 63 -11.74 20.60 0.97
CA CYS A 63 -11.81 21.35 2.23
C CYS A 63 -13.19 21.28 2.88
N ASP A 64 -14.26 21.23 2.09
CA ASP A 64 -15.66 21.29 2.55
C ASP A 64 -16.24 19.91 2.88
N ASP A 65 -15.70 18.83 2.29
CA ASP A 65 -16.07 17.44 2.53
C ASP A 65 -14.80 16.61 2.82
N PRO A 66 -14.23 16.74 4.03
CA PRO A 66 -12.98 16.06 4.37
C PRO A 66 -13.15 14.54 4.49
N GLY A 67 -14.36 13.98 4.38
CA GLY A 67 -14.64 12.61 4.79
C GLY A 67 -14.38 12.36 6.28
N PRO A 68 -14.45 11.11 6.77
CA PRO A 68 -14.13 10.79 8.15
C PRO A 68 -12.64 11.04 8.44
N GLU A 69 -12.36 11.97 9.37
CA GLU A 69 -11.05 12.17 10.02
C GLU A 69 -9.83 12.25 9.06
N CYS A 70 -9.95 13.00 7.97
CA CYS A 70 -8.84 13.25 7.04
C CYS A 70 -7.85 14.28 7.62
N GLU A 71 -7.11 13.88 8.65
CA GLU A 71 -5.95 14.64 9.10
C GLU A 71 -4.87 14.58 8.01
N MET A 72 -4.28 15.74 7.67
CA MET A 72 -3.28 15.85 6.58
C MET A 72 -2.10 14.89 6.74
N ILE A 73 -1.71 14.57 7.97
CA ILE A 73 -0.64 13.61 8.29
C ILE A 73 -1.03 12.16 7.99
N TYR A 74 -2.34 11.88 7.92
CA TYR A 74 -2.93 10.58 7.64
C TYR A 74 -3.73 10.60 6.33
N ALA A 75 -3.32 11.42 5.36
CA ALA A 75 -4.02 11.55 4.07
C ALA A 75 -4.19 10.21 3.32
N HIS A 76 -3.42 9.18 3.65
CA HIS A 76 -3.59 7.81 3.15
C HIS A 76 -4.86 7.10 3.67
N LYS A 77 -5.54 7.67 4.68
CA LYS A 77 -6.81 7.16 5.23
C LYS A 77 -8.02 7.64 4.42
N CYS A 78 -7.90 8.76 3.72
CA CYS A 78 -8.99 9.47 3.05
C CYS A 78 -8.73 9.68 1.56
N VAL A 79 -9.79 10.02 0.83
CA VAL A 79 -9.67 10.51 -0.55
C VAL A 79 -9.25 11.99 -0.51
N GLY A 80 -7.94 12.23 -0.61
CA GLY A 80 -7.35 13.57 -0.56
C GLY A 80 -7.00 14.13 -1.93
N ALA A 81 -6.32 15.28 -1.94
CA ALA A 81 -5.82 15.90 -3.17
C ALA A 81 -4.80 15.03 -3.92
N TRP A 82 -4.14 14.11 -3.20
CA TRP A 82 -3.23 13.13 -3.78
C TRP A 82 -3.88 12.32 -4.92
N ASN A 83 -5.21 12.11 -4.88
CA ASN A 83 -5.92 11.32 -5.89
C ASN A 83 -5.83 11.94 -7.30
N TYR A 84 -5.71 13.28 -7.37
CA TYR A 84 -5.65 14.02 -8.63
C TYR A 84 -4.25 14.12 -9.21
N ILE A 85 -3.24 13.62 -8.50
CA ILE A 85 -1.84 13.68 -8.92
C ILE A 85 -1.17 12.30 -8.99
N ARG A 86 -1.95 11.23 -9.19
CA ARG A 86 -1.40 9.87 -9.28
C ARG A 86 -0.29 9.75 -10.33
N ASN A 87 -0.44 10.38 -11.49
CA ASN A 87 0.59 10.33 -12.54
C ASN A 87 1.92 10.93 -12.06
N GLN A 88 1.86 12.03 -11.30
CA GLN A 88 3.03 12.65 -10.69
C GLN A 88 3.62 11.75 -9.60
N ILE A 89 2.79 11.17 -8.72
CA ILE A 89 3.22 10.20 -7.70
C ILE A 89 4.00 9.07 -8.37
N LEU A 90 3.48 8.50 -9.46
CA LEU A 90 4.10 7.43 -10.21
C LEU A 90 5.45 7.83 -10.81
N GLN A 91 5.50 8.93 -11.55
CA GLN A 91 6.72 9.35 -12.24
C GLN A 91 7.80 9.75 -11.23
N GLU A 92 7.47 10.64 -10.29
CA GLU A 92 8.41 11.19 -9.32
C GLU A 92 8.92 10.11 -8.36
N THR A 93 8.06 9.18 -7.90
CA THR A 93 8.49 8.06 -7.05
C THR A 93 9.44 7.13 -7.78
N ARG A 94 9.14 6.75 -9.03
CA ARG A 94 9.99 5.84 -9.80
C ARG A 94 11.35 6.46 -10.08
N SER A 95 11.38 7.72 -10.52
CA SER A 95 12.64 8.46 -10.74
C SER A 95 13.47 8.58 -9.46
N ALA A 96 12.84 8.82 -8.31
CA ALA A 96 13.53 8.87 -7.02
C ALA A 96 14.14 7.51 -6.63
N LEU A 97 13.42 6.41 -6.84
CA LEU A 97 13.91 5.05 -6.62
C LEU A 97 15.05 4.68 -7.56
N GLU A 98 14.96 5.00 -8.85
CA GLU A 98 16.00 4.76 -9.85
C GLU A 98 17.28 5.53 -9.53
N ARG A 99 17.15 6.80 -9.14
CA ARG A 99 18.29 7.62 -8.73
C ARG A 99 18.96 7.08 -7.48
N TRP A 100 18.17 6.65 -6.49
CA TRP A 100 18.70 5.98 -5.30
C TRP A 100 19.44 4.70 -5.65
N ALA A 101 18.86 3.89 -6.54
CA ALA A 101 19.46 2.63 -6.98
C ALA A 101 20.83 2.84 -7.63
N GLN A 102 20.92 3.81 -8.55
CA GLN A 102 22.17 4.18 -9.21
C GLN A 102 23.25 4.64 -8.22
N LEU A 103 22.88 5.50 -7.26
CA LEU A 103 23.85 6.06 -6.30
C LEU A 103 24.32 5.07 -5.23
N ASN A 104 23.48 4.09 -4.88
CA ASN A 104 23.78 3.11 -3.85
C ASN A 104 24.15 1.73 -4.41
N ASN A 105 24.31 1.61 -5.73
CA ASN A 105 24.60 0.35 -6.42
C ASN A 105 23.57 -0.76 -6.08
N GLU A 106 22.31 -0.37 -5.94
CA GLU A 106 21.18 -1.30 -5.79
C GLU A 106 20.57 -1.60 -7.16
N THR A 107 19.93 -2.76 -7.29
CA THR A 107 19.29 -3.18 -8.54
C THR A 107 17.79 -2.98 -8.45
N ILE A 108 17.20 -2.28 -9.44
CA ILE A 108 15.75 -2.21 -9.59
C ILE A 108 15.21 -3.62 -9.88
N PRO A 109 14.22 -4.12 -9.12
CA PRO A 109 13.71 -5.46 -9.33
C PRO A 109 13.04 -5.56 -10.70
N MET A 110 13.44 -6.58 -11.47
CA MET A 110 12.84 -6.92 -12.76
C MET A 110 11.90 -8.09 -12.58
N PHE A 111 10.75 -8.02 -13.25
CA PHE A 111 9.71 -9.03 -13.18
C PHE A 111 9.26 -9.44 -14.59
N THR A 112 8.83 -10.69 -14.72
CA THR A 112 8.17 -11.20 -15.93
C THR A 112 6.66 -10.97 -15.86
N PRO A 113 5.93 -10.95 -17.00
CA PRO A 113 4.47 -10.83 -17.01
C PRO A 113 3.72 -11.99 -16.33
N SER A 114 4.40 -13.03 -15.84
CA SER A 114 3.82 -14.13 -15.07
C SER A 114 4.12 -14.05 -13.56
N GLU A 115 4.70 -12.95 -13.09
CA GLU A 115 5.08 -12.77 -11.69
C GLU A 115 4.17 -11.77 -10.97
N MET A 116 3.91 -12.04 -9.70
CA MET A 116 3.15 -11.16 -8.81
C MET A 116 3.91 -10.94 -7.51
N VAL A 117 3.75 -9.74 -6.95
CA VAL A 117 4.17 -9.44 -5.58
C VAL A 117 2.94 -9.40 -4.68
N MET A 118 3.00 -10.14 -3.57
CA MET A 118 1.99 -10.12 -2.52
C MET A 118 2.58 -9.47 -1.26
N TYR A 119 1.97 -8.38 -0.80
CA TYR A 119 2.44 -7.66 0.39
C TYR A 119 1.63 -8.00 1.63
N ASP A 120 2.34 -8.35 2.70
CA ASP A 120 1.81 -8.67 4.00
C ASP A 120 2.49 -7.84 5.10
N ARG A 121 1.73 -6.94 5.72
CA ARG A 121 2.20 -6.08 6.82
C ARG A 121 2.14 -6.76 8.19
N CYS A 122 1.72 -8.02 8.29
CA CYS A 122 1.49 -8.66 9.58
C CYS A 122 2.68 -8.47 10.53
N SER A 123 2.44 -7.71 11.59
CA SER A 123 3.37 -7.37 12.65
C SER A 123 2.64 -7.31 14.01
N GLU A 124 3.39 -7.10 15.08
CA GLU A 124 2.83 -6.92 16.43
C GLU A 124 1.87 -5.72 16.48
N GLU A 125 2.30 -4.56 15.97
CA GLU A 125 1.55 -3.28 16.03
C GLU A 125 0.32 -3.21 15.12
N THR A 126 0.21 -4.12 14.17
CA THR A 126 -0.82 -4.06 13.13
C THR A 126 -1.89 -5.11 13.33
N THR A 127 -1.52 -6.28 13.84
CA THR A 127 -2.45 -7.39 14.01
C THR A 127 -3.35 -7.11 15.20
N ILE A 128 -4.65 -6.94 14.97
CA ILE A 128 -5.72 -6.77 15.97
C ILE A 128 -5.53 -5.64 16.99
N GLU A 129 -4.54 -4.75 16.86
CA GLU A 129 -4.35 -3.61 17.77
C GLU A 129 -5.16 -2.38 17.36
N HIS A 130 -5.67 -2.35 16.13
CA HIS A 130 -6.45 -1.23 15.59
C HIS A 130 -7.82 -1.68 15.06
N SER A 131 -8.78 -0.76 15.08
CA SER A 131 -10.15 -0.98 14.58
C SER A 131 -10.24 -1.16 13.06
N GLU A 132 -9.21 -0.76 12.33
CA GLU A 132 -9.25 -0.59 10.87
C GLU A 132 -8.09 -1.25 10.13
N TYR A 133 -7.11 -1.80 10.86
CA TYR A 133 -5.99 -2.55 10.30
C TYR A 133 -6.21 -4.04 10.44
N GLY A 134 -5.71 -4.80 9.49
CA GLY A 134 -5.66 -6.24 9.63
C GLY A 134 -5.41 -6.98 8.32
N PRO A 135 -5.07 -8.26 8.42
CA PRO A 135 -5.10 -9.14 7.26
C PRO A 135 -6.53 -9.29 6.76
N ILE A 136 -6.65 -9.46 5.45
CA ILE A 136 -7.94 -9.61 4.78
C ILE A 136 -8.32 -11.07 4.57
N GLY A 137 -9.61 -11.34 4.34
CA GLY A 137 -10.14 -12.67 4.05
C GLY A 137 -9.44 -13.36 2.89
N PHE A 138 -9.33 -14.69 2.98
CA PHE A 138 -8.61 -15.52 2.00
C PHE A 138 -9.32 -15.55 0.64
N SER A 139 -10.58 -15.12 0.57
CA SER A 139 -11.28 -14.86 -0.69
C SER A 139 -10.52 -13.91 -1.62
N ALA A 140 -9.70 -12.99 -1.09
CA ALA A 140 -8.84 -12.10 -1.88
C ALA A 140 -7.87 -12.85 -2.80
N PHE A 141 -7.43 -14.06 -2.43
CA PHE A 141 -6.50 -14.84 -3.25
C PHE A 141 -7.12 -15.32 -4.58
N LYS A 142 -8.45 -15.29 -4.70
CA LYS A 142 -9.14 -15.60 -5.95
C LYS A 142 -8.93 -14.53 -7.03
N CYS A 143 -8.44 -13.35 -6.65
CA CYS A 143 -8.08 -12.28 -7.58
C CYS A 143 -6.78 -12.53 -8.34
N ILE A 144 -5.95 -13.50 -7.92
CA ILE A 144 -4.68 -13.79 -8.58
C ILE A 144 -4.94 -14.29 -10.01
N PRO A 145 -4.48 -13.59 -11.07
CA PRO A 145 -4.69 -14.01 -12.44
C PRO A 145 -4.12 -15.40 -12.72
N LYS A 146 -4.76 -16.15 -13.62
CA LYS A 146 -4.25 -17.47 -14.04
C LYS A 146 -2.92 -17.41 -14.78
N THR A 147 -2.60 -16.26 -15.38
CA THR A 147 -1.32 -15.98 -16.03
C THR A 147 -0.15 -15.87 -15.05
N VAL A 148 -0.43 -15.61 -13.76
CA VAL A 148 0.60 -15.56 -12.72
C VAL A 148 0.99 -16.98 -12.31
N THR A 149 2.26 -17.31 -12.46
CA THR A 149 2.85 -18.62 -12.11
C THR A 149 3.81 -18.53 -10.93
N VAL A 150 4.33 -17.34 -10.62
CA VAL A 150 5.23 -17.08 -9.49
C VAL A 150 4.68 -15.93 -8.63
N LEU A 151 4.58 -16.15 -7.33
CA LEU A 151 4.16 -15.17 -6.34
C LEU A 151 5.28 -14.94 -5.32
N TYR A 152 5.76 -13.71 -5.24
CA TYR A 152 6.71 -13.25 -4.24
C TYR A 152 5.96 -12.72 -3.01
N HIS A 153 6.04 -13.43 -1.89
CA HIS A 153 5.46 -13.00 -0.62
C HIS A 153 6.43 -12.07 0.10
N VAL A 154 6.12 -10.78 0.12
CA VAL A 154 6.92 -9.71 0.71
C VAL A 154 6.34 -9.32 2.06
N TYR A 155 7.18 -9.30 3.10
CA TYR A 155 6.80 -8.97 4.46
C TYR A 155 8.01 -8.50 5.28
N ASP A 156 7.75 -7.78 6.37
CA ASP A 156 8.79 -7.36 7.32
C ASP A 156 9.22 -8.54 8.20
N LYS A 157 10.35 -9.17 7.84
CA LYS A 157 10.89 -10.29 8.61
C LYS A 157 11.26 -9.88 10.04
N ALA A 158 11.71 -8.63 10.25
CA ALA A 158 12.14 -8.16 11.57
C ALA A 158 10.98 -7.94 12.54
N GLN A 159 9.77 -7.66 12.02
CA GLN A 159 8.57 -7.41 12.83
C GLN A 159 7.62 -8.61 12.89
N THR A 160 8.05 -9.77 12.40
CA THR A 160 7.21 -10.97 12.33
C THR A 160 6.94 -11.56 13.72
N THR A 161 5.67 -11.77 14.04
CA THR A 161 5.23 -12.47 15.27
C THR A 161 4.90 -13.93 14.98
N PHE A 162 4.76 -14.74 16.03
CA PHE A 162 4.32 -16.13 15.89
C PHE A 162 2.97 -16.25 15.18
N PHE A 163 2.00 -15.39 15.50
CA PHE A 163 0.71 -15.38 14.81
C PHE A 163 0.88 -15.08 13.32
N CYS A 164 1.77 -14.17 12.94
CA CYS A 164 2.05 -13.87 11.54
C CYS A 164 2.63 -15.09 10.80
N ASP A 165 3.53 -15.86 11.42
CA ASP A 165 4.04 -17.09 10.82
C ASP A 165 2.93 -18.15 10.65
N VAL A 166 2.04 -18.28 11.63
CA VAL A 166 0.85 -19.14 11.51
C VAL A 166 -0.01 -18.68 10.35
N LEU A 167 -0.33 -17.38 10.28
CA LEU A 167 -1.15 -16.79 9.24
C LEU A 167 -0.56 -17.07 7.84
N ARG A 168 0.72 -16.76 7.62
CA ARG A 168 1.40 -16.96 6.32
C ARG A 168 1.44 -18.42 5.89
N ARG A 169 1.65 -19.34 6.83
CA ARG A 169 1.57 -20.78 6.56
C ARG A 169 0.17 -21.19 6.12
N GLU A 170 -0.87 -20.68 6.78
CA GLU A 170 -2.26 -21.02 6.45
C GLU A 170 -2.73 -20.36 5.15
N GLN A 171 -2.24 -19.15 4.83
CA GLN A 171 -2.40 -18.51 3.52
C GLN A 171 -1.74 -19.34 2.41
N THR A 172 -0.50 -19.79 2.62
CA THR A 172 0.23 -20.65 1.67
C THR A 172 -0.53 -21.95 1.40
N LYS A 173 -1.04 -22.61 2.46
CA LYS A 173 -1.87 -23.83 2.32
C LYS A 173 -3.14 -23.57 1.50
N TYR A 174 -3.83 -22.46 1.78
CA TYR A 174 -5.04 -22.09 1.04
C TYR A 174 -4.73 -21.81 -0.43
N LEU A 175 -3.71 -21.00 -0.71
CA LEU A 175 -3.23 -20.70 -2.06
C LEU A 175 -2.90 -21.98 -2.83
N LYS A 176 -2.16 -22.92 -2.21
CA LYS A 176 -1.83 -24.20 -2.83
C LYS A 176 -3.04 -25.10 -3.08
N THR A 177 -4.13 -24.91 -2.35
CA THR A 177 -5.39 -25.63 -2.59
C THR A 177 -6.10 -25.08 -3.83
N ILE A 178 -6.16 -23.75 -4.00
CA ILE A 178 -6.87 -23.12 -5.13
C ILE A 178 -6.00 -22.93 -6.38
N ARG A 179 -4.68 -22.94 -6.23
CA ARG A 179 -3.66 -22.75 -7.27
C ARG A 179 -2.45 -23.67 -7.00
N PRO A 180 -2.58 -24.99 -7.23
CA PRO A 180 -1.48 -25.94 -7.01
C PRO A 180 -0.23 -25.64 -7.85
N ASP A 181 -0.45 -25.04 -9.03
CA ASP A 181 0.56 -24.64 -10.01
C ASP A 181 1.41 -23.42 -9.57
N LEU A 182 0.90 -22.59 -8.67
CA LEU A 182 1.54 -21.34 -8.29
C LEU A 182 2.78 -21.57 -7.44
N ILE A 183 3.94 -21.10 -7.88
CA ILE A 183 5.19 -21.11 -7.10
C ILE A 183 5.15 -19.94 -6.12
N ILE A 184 5.30 -20.20 -4.82
CA ILE A 184 5.27 -19.17 -3.77
C ILE A 184 6.69 -19.03 -3.21
N ILE A 185 7.24 -17.83 -3.26
CA ILE A 185 8.60 -17.52 -2.82
C ILE A 185 8.53 -16.46 -1.73
N ASN A 186 8.99 -16.79 -0.52
CA ASN A 186 9.20 -15.79 0.52
C ASN A 186 10.33 -14.86 0.09
N SER A 187 10.03 -13.57 -0.07
CA SER A 187 10.96 -12.57 -0.57
C SER A 187 11.01 -11.34 0.34
N PRO A 188 11.33 -11.48 1.65
CA PRO A 188 11.62 -10.33 2.48
C PRO A 188 12.92 -9.66 2.00
N GLY A 189 12.97 -8.33 2.05
CA GLY A 189 14.14 -7.55 1.66
C GLY A 189 14.41 -6.41 2.64
N SER A 190 15.28 -5.50 2.24
CA SER A 190 15.34 -4.19 2.91
C SER A 190 14.02 -3.43 2.67
N ILE A 191 13.73 -2.43 3.51
CA ILE A 191 12.56 -1.56 3.33
C ILE A 191 12.53 -0.92 1.92
N TRP A 192 13.70 -0.59 1.36
CA TRP A 192 13.83 -0.09 -0.01
C TRP A 192 13.48 -1.15 -1.05
N GLN A 193 14.06 -2.35 -0.93
CA GLN A 193 13.83 -3.44 -1.87
C GLN A 193 12.35 -3.85 -1.87
N ASP A 194 11.71 -3.90 -0.70
CA ASP A 194 10.31 -4.28 -0.58
C ASP A 194 9.36 -3.21 -1.15
N PHE A 195 9.68 -1.92 -0.95
CA PHE A 195 8.96 -0.85 -1.61
C PHE A 195 9.12 -0.89 -3.13
N ALA A 196 10.36 -1.10 -3.61
CA ALA A 196 10.65 -1.21 -5.04
C ALA A 196 9.94 -2.41 -5.69
N LYS A 197 9.90 -3.58 -5.04
CA LYS A 197 9.14 -4.74 -5.54
C LYS A 197 7.67 -4.38 -5.80
N LEU A 198 7.05 -3.63 -4.89
CA LEU A 198 5.67 -3.16 -5.05
C LEU A 198 5.51 -2.12 -6.16
N VAL A 199 6.50 -1.26 -6.40
CA VAL A 199 6.42 -0.23 -7.46
C VAL A 199 6.64 -0.83 -8.86
N TYR A 200 7.45 -1.88 -8.99
CA TYR A 200 7.90 -2.40 -10.29
C TYR A 200 7.24 -3.73 -10.71
N ALA A 201 6.55 -4.45 -9.83
CA ALA A 201 5.87 -5.68 -10.20
C ALA A 201 4.70 -5.44 -11.18
N PRO A 202 4.47 -6.31 -12.17
CA PRO A 202 3.36 -6.16 -13.11
C PRO A 202 2.00 -6.47 -12.45
N TYR A 203 2.02 -7.26 -11.37
CA TYR A 203 0.86 -7.55 -10.55
C TYR A 203 1.21 -7.37 -9.07
N VAL A 204 0.38 -6.66 -8.32
CA VAL A 204 0.52 -6.45 -6.88
C VAL A 204 -0.77 -6.84 -6.17
N LEU A 205 -0.66 -7.68 -5.14
CA LEU A 205 -1.76 -8.02 -4.24
C LEU A 205 -1.40 -7.57 -2.82
N VAL A 206 -2.11 -6.59 -2.28
CA VAL A 206 -1.97 -6.16 -0.89
C VAL A 206 -2.99 -6.94 -0.05
N ILE A 207 -2.53 -7.81 0.84
CA ILE A 207 -3.41 -8.66 1.66
C ILE A 207 -3.58 -8.13 3.09
N TYR A 208 -3.33 -6.84 3.28
CA TYR A 208 -3.34 -6.18 4.57
C TYR A 208 -3.94 -4.78 4.45
N ALA A 209 -5.05 -4.53 5.16
CA ALA A 209 -5.75 -3.25 5.11
C ALA A 209 -5.00 -2.16 5.91
N GLY A 210 -5.07 -0.93 5.38
CA GLY A 210 -4.54 0.28 6.03
C GLY A 210 -3.01 0.40 6.10
N SER A 211 -2.28 -0.26 5.20
CA SER A 211 -0.84 0.00 5.01
C SER A 211 -0.62 1.24 4.15
N SER A 212 -0.21 2.35 4.76
CA SER A 212 0.22 3.55 4.04
C SER A 212 1.43 3.27 3.16
N PHE A 213 2.39 2.44 3.62
CA PHE A 213 3.53 1.98 2.84
C PHE A 213 3.09 1.32 1.52
N ALA A 214 2.17 0.35 1.60
CA ALA A 214 1.70 -0.36 0.41
C ALA A 214 0.84 0.50 -0.50
N MET A 215 0.02 1.40 0.07
CA MET A 215 -0.77 2.35 -0.70
C MET A 215 0.12 3.24 -1.58
N TRP A 216 1.13 3.90 -1.01
CA TRP A 216 1.99 4.81 -1.77
C TRP A 216 2.83 4.07 -2.82
N ALA A 217 3.33 2.89 -2.49
CA ALA A 217 4.03 2.05 -3.47
C ALA A 217 3.10 1.64 -4.63
N SER A 218 1.86 1.27 -4.32
CA SER A 218 0.87 0.84 -5.31
C SER A 218 0.41 1.99 -6.20
N LEU A 219 0.25 3.21 -5.67
CA LEU A 219 -0.05 4.39 -6.48
C LEU A 219 1.06 4.69 -7.50
N ALA A 220 2.31 4.32 -7.19
CA ALA A 220 3.44 4.44 -8.09
C ALA A 220 3.67 3.23 -9.02
N ASN A 221 2.80 2.21 -8.95
CA ASN A 221 2.85 1.04 -9.80
C ASN A 221 2.14 1.28 -11.15
N VAL A 222 2.74 0.80 -12.24
CA VAL A 222 2.22 0.91 -13.62
C VAL A 222 1.36 -0.28 -14.06
N GLY A 223 1.55 -1.44 -13.42
CA GLY A 223 0.82 -2.67 -13.63
C GLY A 223 -0.52 -2.71 -12.91
N HIS A 224 -0.98 -3.91 -12.59
CA HIS A 224 -2.28 -4.17 -11.96
C HIS A 224 -2.14 -4.32 -10.45
N VAL A 225 -2.98 -3.60 -9.71
CA VAL A 225 -2.96 -3.61 -8.25
C VAL A 225 -4.32 -4.08 -7.73
N TRP A 226 -4.30 -5.06 -6.83
CA TRP A 226 -5.43 -5.41 -5.98
C TRP A 226 -5.12 -5.01 -4.54
N ILE A 227 -5.94 -4.15 -3.96
CA ILE A 227 -5.72 -3.59 -2.62
C ILE A 227 -7.06 -3.42 -1.89
N PRO A 228 -7.12 -3.57 -0.55
CA PRO A 228 -8.35 -3.31 0.20
C PRO A 228 -8.76 -1.83 0.08
N PRO A 229 -10.06 -1.51 0.22
CA PRO A 229 -10.53 -0.14 0.34
C PRO A 229 -9.75 0.67 1.38
N LEU A 230 -9.73 1.98 1.18
CA LEU A 230 -9.31 2.92 2.21
C LEU A 230 -10.31 2.90 3.39
N TYR A 231 -10.08 3.75 4.37
CA TYR A 231 -10.87 3.76 5.59
C TYR A 231 -12.33 4.11 5.28
N GLY A 232 -13.25 3.63 6.12
CA GLY A 232 -14.68 3.77 5.85
C GLY A 232 -15.15 3.07 4.57
N GLY A 233 -14.34 2.21 3.95
CA GLY A 233 -14.68 1.53 2.69
C GLY A 233 -14.51 2.40 1.44
N MET A 234 -13.76 3.50 1.52
CA MET A 234 -13.56 4.41 0.38
C MET A 234 -12.75 3.77 -0.74
N THR A 235 -13.22 3.94 -1.98
CA THR A 235 -12.63 3.38 -3.20
C THR A 235 -12.48 4.47 -4.28
N PRO A 236 -11.52 5.41 -4.14
CA PRO A 236 -11.34 6.47 -5.13
C PRO A 236 -11.00 5.91 -6.51
N ASP A 237 -11.40 6.63 -7.55
CA ASP A 237 -10.95 6.36 -8.91
C ASP A 237 -9.49 6.80 -9.05
N VAL A 238 -8.61 5.80 -9.17
CA VAL A 238 -7.16 5.91 -9.34
C VAL A 238 -6.70 5.29 -10.66
N GLY A 239 -7.64 5.01 -11.57
CA GLY A 239 -7.38 4.42 -12.89
C GLY A 239 -7.72 2.94 -13.01
N SER A 240 -7.83 2.48 -14.26
CA SER A 240 -8.39 1.17 -14.64
C SER A 240 -7.60 -0.06 -14.16
N ASN A 241 -6.32 0.11 -13.86
CA ASN A 241 -5.45 -0.99 -13.42
C ASN A 241 -5.51 -1.22 -11.90
N TYR A 242 -6.32 -0.44 -11.20
CA TYR A 242 -6.49 -0.52 -9.76
C TYR A 242 -7.82 -1.21 -9.42
N HIS A 243 -7.74 -2.19 -8.53
CA HIS A 243 -8.85 -3.06 -8.19
C HIS A 243 -9.03 -3.08 -6.67
N TRP A 244 -10.16 -2.54 -6.20
CA TRP A 244 -10.50 -2.53 -4.79
C TRP A 244 -11.06 -3.90 -4.36
N ILE A 245 -10.42 -4.56 -3.40
CA ILE A 245 -10.84 -5.88 -2.90
C ILE A 245 -11.78 -5.69 -1.71
N ASN A 246 -13.07 -5.84 -1.94
CA ASN A 246 -14.06 -5.79 -0.86
C ASN A 246 -14.14 -7.16 -0.16
N THR A 247 -13.31 -7.35 0.87
CA THR A 247 -13.29 -8.55 1.72
C THR A 247 -13.19 -8.14 3.19
N PRO A 248 -13.74 -8.94 4.13
CA PRO A 248 -13.63 -8.66 5.55
C PRO A 248 -12.19 -8.53 6.03
N VAL A 249 -11.96 -7.59 6.96
CA VAL A 249 -10.67 -7.32 7.59
C VAL A 249 -10.68 -7.87 9.01
N LEU A 250 -9.64 -8.62 9.38
CA LEU A 250 -9.43 -9.06 10.77
C LEU A 250 -8.90 -7.88 11.61
N ASN A 251 -9.82 -7.07 12.14
CA ASN A 251 -9.52 -5.95 13.02
C ASN A 251 -9.69 -6.29 14.51
N LEU A 252 -9.42 -5.31 15.39
CA LEU A 252 -9.56 -5.45 16.85
C LEU A 252 -10.95 -5.94 17.29
N SER A 253 -12.03 -5.52 16.61
CA SER A 253 -13.40 -5.95 16.95
C SER A 253 -13.60 -7.44 16.71
N ILE A 254 -13.11 -7.95 15.57
CA ILE A 254 -13.12 -9.38 15.27
C ILE A 254 -12.20 -10.14 16.21
N GLY A 255 -11.00 -9.63 16.51
CA GLY A 255 -10.08 -10.21 17.50
C GLY A 255 -10.75 -10.44 18.86
N LYS A 256 -11.39 -9.39 19.40
CA LYS A 256 -12.16 -9.43 20.66
C LYS A 256 -13.26 -10.48 20.65
N LYS A 257 -13.98 -10.66 19.53
CA LYS A 257 -15.04 -11.68 19.38
C LYS A 257 -14.52 -13.12 19.61
N PHE A 258 -13.24 -13.36 19.34
CA PHE A 258 -12.62 -14.68 19.48
C PHE A 258 -11.66 -14.77 20.69
N ASN A 259 -11.74 -13.84 21.63
CA ASN A 259 -10.84 -13.71 22.78
C ASN A 259 -9.36 -13.62 22.41
N PHE A 260 -9.06 -13.12 21.19
CA PHE A 260 -7.70 -12.86 20.75
C PHE A 260 -7.45 -11.38 20.95
N THR A 261 -6.70 -11.02 21.99
CA THR A 261 -6.43 -9.61 22.35
C THR A 261 -4.98 -9.20 22.19
N LYS A 262 -4.07 -10.16 21.97
CA LYS A 262 -2.64 -9.89 21.73
C LYS A 262 -2.07 -10.86 20.70
N PRO A 263 -1.20 -10.43 19.76
CA PRO A 263 -0.57 -11.32 18.78
C PRO A 263 0.28 -12.46 19.36
N ARG A 264 0.68 -12.35 20.65
CA ARG A 264 1.44 -13.38 21.37
C ARG A 264 0.56 -14.46 22.00
N ASP A 265 -0.75 -14.21 22.09
CA ASP A 265 -1.70 -15.21 22.55
C ASP A 265 -1.94 -16.21 21.41
N ILE A 266 -1.78 -17.50 21.66
CA ILE A 266 -2.09 -18.54 20.67
C ILE A 266 -3.51 -19.09 20.86
N SER A 267 -4.12 -18.80 22.00
CA SER A 267 -5.50 -19.17 22.26
C SER A 267 -6.40 -18.36 21.33
N GLY A 268 -7.21 -19.06 20.53
CA GLY A 268 -8.08 -18.44 19.52
C GLY A 268 -7.44 -18.21 18.14
N ALA A 269 -6.13 -18.38 17.96
CA ALA A 269 -5.48 -18.21 16.63
C ALA A 269 -6.14 -19.09 15.55
N ASN A 270 -6.46 -20.35 15.86
CA ASN A 270 -7.14 -21.25 14.92
C ASN A 270 -8.53 -20.73 14.51
N LYS A 271 -9.29 -20.14 15.44
CA LYS A 271 -10.62 -19.59 15.16
C LYS A 271 -10.53 -18.35 14.26
N LEU A 272 -9.49 -17.53 14.45
CA LEU A 272 -9.22 -16.38 13.57
C LEU A 272 -8.82 -16.81 12.16
N ILE A 273 -7.96 -17.81 12.05
CA ILE A 273 -7.59 -18.39 10.75
C ILE A 273 -8.82 -18.98 10.05
N GLU A 274 -9.66 -19.72 10.78
CA GLU A 274 -10.90 -20.26 10.25
C GLU A 274 -11.86 -19.15 9.78
N TRP A 275 -11.98 -18.07 10.55
CA TRP A 275 -12.75 -16.90 10.14
C TRP A 275 -12.20 -16.29 8.84
N LEU A 276 -10.88 -16.07 8.75
CA LEU A 276 -10.23 -15.55 7.54
C LEU A 276 -10.44 -16.44 6.31
N ARG A 277 -10.51 -17.76 6.49
CA ARG A 277 -10.77 -18.72 5.40
C ARG A 277 -12.18 -18.63 4.84
N ASN A 278 -13.14 -18.31 5.71
CA ASN A 278 -14.56 -18.25 5.38
C ASN A 278 -15.03 -16.84 4.99
N ALA A 279 -14.15 -15.84 5.13
CA ALA A 279 -14.32 -14.46 4.69
C ALA A 279 -13.92 -14.26 3.22
#